data_AF-A0A0J1GZV5-F1
#
_entry.id   AF-A0A0J1GZV5-F1
#
_cell.length_a   1.000
_cell.length_b   1.000
_cell.length_c   1.000
_cell.angle_alpha   90.00
_cell.angle_beta   90.00
_cell.angle_gamma   90.00
#
_symmetry.space_group_name_H-M   'P 1'
#
loop_
_entity.id
_entity.type
_entity.pdbx_description
1 polymer ?
#
loop_
_entity_poly.entity_id
_entity_poly.type
_entity_poly.pdbx_seq_one_letter_code
_entity_poly.pdbx_strand_id
1 'polypeptide(L)'
;MLLSIYGIDLAKHSFSIHGEDANGNTLIHKTISRAKVLTFFANLPPAIVGMEACGCSHYWARELTKLGHTAKIMASKYVAPFRTGAKNDLNDAVAICVAVTRPSTRFVKIKSAEQQSILMLYRARDNWVHERTALLNQIWAVMAEFGIITQKYGCLVYFP
;
A
#
# COMPACT_ATOMS: atom_id res chain seq x y z
N MET A 1 20.41 22.66 4.21
CA MET A 1 20.40 21.21 4.48
C MET A 1 20.02 20.52 3.18
N LEU A 2 20.90 19.69 2.61
CA LEU A 2 20.63 18.95 1.37
C LEU A 2 19.66 17.82 1.71
N LEU A 3 18.37 17.99 1.39
CA LEU A 3 17.34 17.01 1.69
C LEU A 3 17.35 15.92 0.62
N SER A 4 17.82 14.73 0.97
CA SER A 4 17.71 13.56 0.09
C SER A 4 16.29 13.03 0.06
N ILE A 5 15.89 12.51 -1.10
CA ILE A 5 14.56 11.99 -1.35
C ILE A 5 14.72 10.56 -1.84
N TYR A 6 13.97 9.63 -1.26
CA TYR A 6 14.01 8.23 -1.63
C TYR A 6 12.62 7.77 -2.05
N GLY A 7 12.52 7.08 -3.18
CA GLY A 7 11.38 6.27 -3.55
C GLY A 7 11.64 4.81 -3.24
N ILE A 8 10.70 4.16 -2.57
CA ILE A 8 10.76 2.73 -2.26
C ILE A 8 9.55 2.03 -2.86
N ASP A 9 9.82 1.06 -3.71
CA ASP A 9 8.82 0.06 -4.10
C ASP A 9 8.88 -1.16 -3.18
N LEU A 10 7.72 -1.55 -2.64
CA LEU A 10 7.59 -2.51 -1.54
C LEU A 10 7.10 -3.86 -2.07
N ALA A 11 8.01 -4.82 -2.22
CA ALA A 11 7.68 -6.21 -2.51
C ALA A 11 7.73 -7.11 -1.25
N LYS A 12 7.39 -8.39 -1.42
CA LYS A 12 7.24 -9.33 -0.29
C LYS A 12 8.55 -9.55 0.47
N HIS A 13 9.66 -9.74 -0.25
CA HIS A 13 10.97 -10.11 0.31
C HIS A 13 12.12 -9.18 -0.11
N SER A 14 11.92 -8.36 -1.15
CA SER A 14 12.90 -7.45 -1.74
C SER A 14 12.27 -6.09 -1.98
N PHE A 15 13.07 -5.04 -1.85
CA PHE A 15 12.63 -3.64 -1.84
C PHE A 15 13.52 -2.90 -2.82
N SER A 16 12.92 -2.32 -3.84
CA SER A 16 13.66 -1.50 -4.81
C SER A 16 13.70 -0.08 -4.31
N ILE A 17 14.90 0.48 -4.23
CA ILE A 17 15.15 1.81 -3.67
C ILE A 17 15.83 2.65 -4.73
N HIS A 18 15.23 3.79 -5.00
CA HIS A 18 15.85 4.88 -5.72
C HIS A 18 15.97 6.08 -4.79
N GLY A 19 17.06 6.83 -4.90
CA GLY A 19 17.21 8.06 -4.14
C GLY A 19 18.05 9.09 -4.85
N GLU A 20 17.69 10.34 -4.66
CA GLU A 20 18.25 11.51 -5.31
C GLU A 20 18.66 12.54 -4.26
N ASP A 21 19.67 13.35 -4.60
CA ASP A 21 20.01 14.56 -3.86
C ASP A 21 19.05 15.72 -4.21
N ALA A 22 19.26 16.89 -3.59
CA ALA A 22 18.44 18.07 -3.85
C ALA A 22 18.54 18.60 -5.30
N ASN A 23 19.57 18.18 -6.06
CA ASN A 23 19.79 18.57 -7.45
C ASN A 23 19.26 17.51 -8.45
N GLY A 24 18.68 16.40 -7.96
CA GLY A 24 18.22 15.30 -8.78
C GLY A 24 19.33 14.33 -9.20
N ASN A 25 20.54 14.43 -8.63
CA ASN A 25 21.58 13.44 -8.90
C ASN A 25 21.25 12.14 -8.18
N THR A 26 21.32 11.02 -8.89
CA THR A 26 21.08 9.70 -8.31
C THR A 26 22.16 9.37 -7.26
N LEU A 27 21.73 9.21 -6.01
CA LEU A 27 22.56 8.73 -4.90
C LEU A 27 22.51 7.21 -4.79
N ILE A 28 21.35 6.62 -5.08
CA ILE A 28 21.16 5.18 -5.00
C ILE A 28 20.11 4.70 -6.00
N HIS A 29 20.35 3.51 -6.54
CA HIS A 29 19.41 2.82 -7.41
C HIS A 29 19.70 1.31 -7.32
N LYS A 30 19.05 0.62 -6.36
CA LYS A 30 19.29 -0.80 -6.12
C LYS A 30 18.13 -1.48 -5.40
N THR A 31 18.10 -2.81 -5.49
CA THR A 31 17.18 -3.65 -4.72
C THR A 31 17.90 -4.24 -3.51
N ILE A 32 17.29 -4.19 -2.33
CA ILE A 32 17.80 -4.82 -1.11
C ILE A 32 16.78 -5.77 -0.49
N SER A 33 17.26 -6.73 0.31
CA SER A 33 16.36 -7.63 1.03
C SER A 33 15.59 -6.90 2.12
N ARG A 34 14.35 -7.33 2.36
CA ARG A 34 13.45 -6.79 3.40
C ARG A 34 14.14 -6.63 4.75
N ALA A 35 14.94 -7.61 5.16
CA ALA A 35 15.63 -7.63 6.45
C ALA A 35 16.68 -6.51 6.58
N LYS A 36 17.24 -6.02 5.46
CA LYS A 36 18.30 -5.00 5.45
C LYS A 36 17.76 -3.58 5.36
N VAL A 37 16.46 -3.39 5.09
CA VAL A 37 15.88 -2.06 4.83
C VAL A 37 16.03 -1.12 6.02
N LEU A 38 15.66 -1.55 7.23
CA LEU A 38 15.77 -0.69 8.41
C LEU A 38 17.22 -0.35 8.76
N THR A 39 18.13 -1.33 8.67
CA THR A 39 19.57 -1.09 8.87
C THR A 39 20.12 -0.12 7.83
N PHE A 40 19.68 -0.22 6.58
CA PHE A 40 20.09 0.69 5.52
C PHE A 40 19.66 2.13 5.84
N PHE A 41 18.39 2.36 6.17
CA PHE A 41 17.87 3.69 6.48
C PHE A 41 18.40 4.26 7.81
N ALA A 42 18.64 3.43 8.82
CA ALA A 42 19.23 3.87 10.09
C ALA A 42 20.63 4.47 9.95
N ASN A 43 21.36 4.14 8.87
CA ASN A 43 22.68 4.69 8.56
C ASN A 43 22.62 5.93 7.64
N LEU A 44 21.42 6.42 7.31
CA LEU A 44 21.24 7.62 6.50
C LEU A 44 20.81 8.81 7.36
N PRO A 45 21.16 10.05 6.96
CA PRO A 45 20.58 11.23 7.58
C PRO A 45 19.05 11.29 7.35
N PRO A 46 18.32 12.09 8.16
CA PRO A 46 16.90 12.35 7.95
C PRO A 46 16.61 12.76 6.50
N ALA A 47 15.59 12.12 5.91
CA ALA A 47 15.27 12.21 4.49
C ALA A 47 13.76 12.08 4.26
N ILE A 48 13.28 12.48 3.08
CA ILE A 48 11.91 12.14 2.65
C ILE A 48 11.93 10.75 2.04
N VAL A 49 10.99 9.89 2.46
CA VAL A 49 10.86 8.54 1.92
C VAL A 49 9.45 8.33 1.40
N GLY A 50 9.29 8.31 0.08
CA GLY A 50 8.05 8.01 -0.62
C GLY A 50 7.83 6.51 -0.78
N MET A 51 6.57 6.09 -0.67
CA MET A 51 6.14 4.73 -0.96
C MET A 51 4.72 4.71 -1.54
N GLU A 52 4.46 3.75 -2.43
CA GLU A 52 3.10 3.47 -2.90
C GLU A 52 2.27 2.78 -1.80
N ALA A 53 0.99 3.12 -1.73
CA ALA A 53 0.03 2.52 -0.82
C ALA A 53 -0.20 1.04 -1.18
N CYS A 54 0.47 0.16 -0.44
CA CYS A 54 0.25 -1.28 -0.48
C CYS A 54 -0.14 -1.83 0.91
N GLY A 55 -0.43 -3.13 1.00
CA GLY A 55 -0.85 -3.79 2.25
C GLY A 55 0.15 -3.65 3.42
N CYS A 56 1.43 -3.42 3.14
CA CYS A 56 2.47 -3.27 4.16
C CYS A 56 3.01 -1.84 4.32
N SER A 57 2.57 -0.87 3.50
CA SER A 57 3.06 0.51 3.50
C SER A 57 2.97 1.18 4.88
N HIS A 58 1.86 1.02 5.59
CA HIS A 58 1.68 1.61 6.93
C HIS A 58 2.72 1.13 7.95
N TYR A 59 3.10 -0.15 7.93
CA TYR A 59 4.14 -0.67 8.81
C TYR A 59 5.48 0.00 8.52
N TRP A 60 5.89 0.00 7.25
CA TRP A 60 7.17 0.58 6.85
C TRP A 60 7.25 2.07 7.10
N ALA A 61 6.16 2.80 6.84
CA ALA A 61 6.13 4.23 7.13
C ALA A 61 6.32 4.52 8.62
N ARG A 62 5.73 3.73 9.52
CA ARG A 62 5.95 3.86 10.97
C ARG A 62 7.41 3.57 11.35
N GLU A 63 7.99 2.49 10.86
CA GLU A 63 9.37 2.14 11.19
C GLU A 63 10.38 3.17 10.67
N LEU A 64 10.21 3.66 9.44
CA LEU A 64 11.05 4.72 8.88
C LEU A 64 10.88 6.05 9.63
N THR A 65 9.67 6.36 10.11
CA THR A 65 9.42 7.55 10.94
C THR A 65 10.13 7.45 12.29
N LYS A 66 10.19 6.26 12.91
CA LYS A 66 10.95 6.04 14.16
C LYS A 66 12.45 6.28 13.98
N LEU A 67 12.99 6.05 12.78
CA LEU A 67 14.39 6.33 12.43
C LEU A 67 14.64 7.82 12.12
N GLY A 68 13.62 8.68 12.20
CA GLY A 68 13.75 10.12 11.97
C GLY A 68 13.51 10.58 10.52
N HIS A 69 13.11 9.67 9.62
CA HIS A 69 12.75 10.05 8.25
C HIS A 69 11.32 10.57 8.16
N THR A 70 11.07 11.43 7.16
CA THR A 70 9.72 11.86 6.80
C THR A 70 9.12 10.87 5.79
N ALA A 71 8.44 9.84 6.29
CA ALA A 71 7.78 8.85 5.45
C ALA A 71 6.47 9.40 4.86
N LYS A 72 6.23 9.14 3.57
CA LYS A 72 5.05 9.59 2.82
C LYS A 72 4.46 8.45 1.99
N ILE A 73 3.20 8.12 2.26
CA ILE A 73 2.46 7.09 1.52
C ILE A 73 1.58 7.79 0.47
N MET A 74 1.58 7.32 -0.78
CA MET A 74 0.74 7.87 -1.84
C MET A 74 -0.06 6.79 -2.58
N ALA A 75 -1.23 7.12 -3.08
CA ALA A 75 -2.02 6.19 -3.89
C ALA A 75 -1.36 5.97 -5.27
N SER A 76 -1.54 4.78 -5.85
CA SER A 76 -0.98 4.37 -7.15
C SER A 76 -1.24 5.38 -8.28
N LYS A 77 -2.42 6.02 -8.28
CA LYS A 77 -2.80 7.04 -9.28
C LYS A 77 -1.86 8.27 -9.30
N TYR A 78 -1.16 8.56 -8.22
CA TYR A 78 -0.17 9.65 -8.17
C TYR A 78 1.22 9.19 -8.61
N VAL A 79 1.49 7.88 -8.60
CA VAL A 79 2.77 7.29 -9.03
C VAL A 79 2.77 6.98 -10.52
N ALA A 80 1.67 6.41 -11.01
CA ALA A 80 1.54 5.90 -12.37
C ALA A 80 1.95 6.89 -13.49
N PRO A 81 1.64 8.20 -13.41
CA PRO A 81 2.05 9.17 -14.45
C PRO A 81 3.56 9.35 -14.58
N PHE A 82 4.35 8.98 -13.56
CA PHE A 82 5.80 9.18 -13.53
C PHE A 82 6.58 7.90 -13.86
N ARG A 83 5.89 6.80 -14.14
CA ARG A 83 6.54 5.56 -14.55
C ARG A 83 7.08 5.71 -15.96
N THR A 84 8.39 5.58 -16.11
CA THR A 84 9.06 5.58 -17.41
C THR A 84 9.53 4.17 -17.76
N GLY A 85 9.44 3.81 -19.04
CA GLY A 85 9.84 2.50 -19.53
C GLY A 85 8.92 1.35 -19.14
N ALA A 86 9.46 0.12 -19.24
CA ALA A 86 8.73 -1.09 -18.89
C ALA A 86 8.48 -1.19 -17.39
N LYS A 87 7.39 -1.86 -17.01
CA LYS A 87 7.05 -2.10 -15.60
C LYS A 87 8.10 -3.02 -14.96
N ASN A 88 8.80 -2.50 -13.97
CA ASN A 88 9.63 -3.26 -13.03
C ASN A 88 9.79 -2.46 -11.73
N ASP A 89 10.17 -3.15 -10.67
CA ASP A 89 10.22 -2.60 -9.31
C ASP A 89 11.20 -1.40 -9.17
N LEU A 90 12.28 -1.36 -9.96
CA LEU A 90 13.24 -0.25 -9.92
C LEU A 90 12.69 1.02 -10.59
N ASN A 91 12.03 0.87 -11.73
CA ASN A 91 11.33 1.97 -12.40
C ASN A 91 10.15 2.46 -11.55
N ASP A 92 9.48 1.57 -10.82
CA ASP A 92 8.47 1.94 -9.83
C ASP A 92 9.07 2.78 -8.69
N ALA A 93 10.25 2.38 -8.16
CA ALA A 93 10.95 3.18 -7.15
C ALA A 93 11.35 4.57 -7.66
N VAL A 94 11.78 4.71 -8.92
CA VAL A 94 12.04 6.01 -9.56
C VAL A 94 10.76 6.84 -9.65
N ALA A 95 9.67 6.26 -10.15
CA ALA A 95 8.38 6.94 -10.26
C ALA A 95 7.87 7.46 -8.90
N ILE A 96 8.02 6.65 -7.83
CA ILE A 96 7.67 7.03 -6.46
C ILE A 96 8.55 8.19 -5.97
N CYS A 97 9.86 8.15 -6.25
CA CYS A 97 10.80 9.21 -5.90
C CYS A 97 10.40 10.53 -6.57
N VAL A 98 10.02 10.49 -7.84
CA VAL A 98 9.55 11.68 -8.56
C VAL A 98 8.22 12.15 -7.99
N ALA A 99 7.25 11.25 -7.78
CA ALA A 99 5.90 11.59 -7.34
C ALA A 99 5.86 12.24 -5.95
N VAL A 100 6.75 11.85 -5.03
CA VAL A 100 6.77 12.40 -3.66
C VAL A 100 7.15 13.88 -3.60
N THR A 101 7.84 14.39 -4.62
CA THR A 101 8.26 15.79 -4.72
C THR A 101 7.16 16.70 -5.27
N ARG A 102 6.13 16.13 -5.89
CA ARG A 102 5.12 16.91 -6.61
C ARG A 102 4.14 17.58 -5.65
N PRO A 103 3.92 18.90 -5.76
CA PRO A 103 2.99 19.62 -4.89
C PRO A 103 1.55 19.12 -4.97
N SER A 104 1.15 18.55 -6.11
CA SER A 104 -0.19 18.02 -6.36
C SER A 104 -0.43 16.64 -5.75
N THR A 105 0.62 15.96 -5.25
CA THR A 105 0.49 14.62 -4.67
C THR A 105 -0.23 14.69 -3.32
N ARG A 106 -1.32 13.93 -3.21
CA ARG A 106 -2.01 13.75 -1.92
C ARG A 106 -1.48 12.53 -1.21
N PHE A 107 -1.08 12.73 0.05
CA PHE A 107 -0.53 11.67 0.88
C PHE A 107 -1.61 11.03 1.76
N VAL A 108 -1.50 9.70 1.92
CA VAL A 108 -2.32 8.93 2.85
C VAL A 108 -1.76 9.11 4.25
N LYS A 109 -2.62 9.46 5.21
CA LYS A 109 -2.23 9.55 6.62
C LYS A 109 -1.73 8.18 7.11
N ILE A 110 -0.55 8.18 7.72
CA ILE A 110 0.02 6.99 8.36
C ILE A 110 -0.85 6.66 9.57
N LYS A 111 -1.40 5.44 9.60
CA LYS A 111 -2.21 4.95 10.72
C LYS A 111 -1.30 4.37 11.80
N SER A 112 -1.69 4.53 13.06
CA SER A 112 -1.10 3.74 14.15
C SER A 112 -1.44 2.25 13.99
N ALA A 113 -0.77 1.37 14.74
CA ALA A 113 -1.06 -0.06 14.71
C ALA A 113 -2.50 -0.33 15.18
N GLU A 114 -2.96 0.41 16.18
CA GLU A 114 -4.29 0.33 16.78
C GLU A 114 -5.36 0.77 15.78
N GLN A 115 -5.18 1.93 15.14
CA GLN A 115 -6.09 2.41 14.08
C GLN A 115 -6.17 1.43 12.91
N GLN A 116 -5.03 0.85 12.51
CA GLN A 116 -4.98 -0.16 11.47
C GLN A 116 -5.71 -1.44 11.89
N SER A 117 -5.55 -1.89 13.14
CA SER A 117 -6.21 -3.09 13.67
C SER A 117 -7.73 -2.97 13.70
N ILE A 118 -8.25 -1.81 14.13
CA ILE A 118 -9.69 -1.54 14.16
C ILE A 118 -10.26 -1.61 12.73
N LEU A 119 -9.59 -0.97 11.76
CA LEU A 119 -10.01 -1.03 10.35
C LEU A 119 -9.99 -2.46 9.80
N MET A 120 -9.02 -3.28 10.19
CA MET A 120 -8.93 -4.68 9.78
C MET A 120 -10.10 -5.50 10.35
N LEU A 121 -10.49 -5.28 11.60
CA LEU A 121 -11.66 -5.93 12.21
C LEU A 121 -12.96 -5.57 11.48
N TYR A 122 -13.17 -4.29 11.16
CA TYR A 122 -14.35 -3.87 10.39
C TYR A 122 -14.41 -4.54 9.02
N ARG A 123 -13.28 -4.61 8.30
CA ARG A 123 -13.20 -5.28 6.99
C ARG A 123 -13.43 -6.78 7.09
N ALA A 124 -12.87 -7.45 8.11
CA ALA A 124 -13.08 -8.87 8.32
C ALA A 124 -14.57 -9.19 8.56
N ARG A 125 -15.24 -8.39 9.40
CA ARG A 125 -16.68 -8.51 9.63
C ARG A 125 -17.48 -8.31 8.35
N ASP A 126 -17.19 -7.27 7.58
CA ASP A 126 -17.90 -6.95 6.33
C ASP A 126 -17.74 -8.08 5.30
N ASN A 127 -16.51 -8.60 5.16
CA ASN A 127 -16.22 -9.75 4.30
C ASN A 127 -17.02 -11.00 4.72
N TRP A 128 -17.08 -11.32 6.02
CA TRP A 128 -17.86 -12.46 6.51
C TRP A 128 -19.35 -12.31 6.27
N VAL A 129 -19.90 -11.09 6.39
CA VAL A 129 -21.30 -10.83 6.06
C VAL A 129 -21.54 -11.07 4.56
N HIS A 130 -20.64 -10.61 3.70
CA HIS A 130 -20.67 -10.87 2.27
C HIS A 130 -20.60 -12.37 1.95
N GLU A 131 -19.59 -13.08 2.47
CA GLU A 131 -19.39 -14.52 2.26
C GLU A 131 -20.58 -15.34 2.72
N ARG A 132 -21.10 -15.06 3.93
CA ARG A 132 -22.31 -15.70 4.45
C ARG A 132 -23.50 -15.50 3.52
N THR A 133 -23.71 -14.28 3.04
CA THR A 133 -24.84 -13.95 2.16
C THR A 133 -24.69 -14.63 0.79
N ALA A 134 -23.48 -14.63 0.23
CA ALA A 134 -23.18 -15.33 -1.01
C ALA A 134 -23.42 -16.84 -0.89
N LEU A 135 -22.97 -17.46 0.21
CA LEU A 135 -23.17 -18.88 0.48
C LEU A 135 -24.65 -19.24 0.64
N LEU A 136 -25.43 -18.43 1.36
CA LEU A 136 -26.88 -18.63 1.49
C LEU A 136 -27.58 -18.55 0.13
N ASN A 137 -27.23 -17.55 -0.69
CA ASN A 137 -27.79 -17.42 -2.03
C ASN A 137 -27.45 -18.63 -2.92
N GLN A 138 -26.23 -19.17 -2.82
CA GLN A 138 -25.84 -20.38 -3.54
C GLN A 138 -26.65 -21.61 -3.09
N ILE A 139 -26.82 -21.80 -1.78
CA ILE A 139 -27.61 -22.91 -1.23
C ILE A 139 -29.06 -22.82 -1.72
N TRP A 140 -29.67 -21.64 -1.65
CA TRP A 140 -31.05 -21.44 -2.10
C TRP A 140 -31.24 -21.69 -3.60
N ALA A 141 -30.27 -21.29 -4.43
CA ALA A 141 -30.31 -21.58 -5.86
C ALA A 141 -30.31 -23.10 -6.11
N VAL A 142 -29.44 -23.85 -5.43
CA VAL A 142 -29.41 -25.33 -5.55
C VAL A 142 -30.71 -25.96 -5.07
N MET A 143 -31.28 -25.50 -3.95
CA MET A 143 -32.56 -26.02 -3.45
C MET A 143 -33.72 -25.77 -4.41
N ALA A 144 -33.71 -24.64 -5.13
CA ALA A 144 -34.73 -24.29 -6.10
C ALA A 144 -34.75 -25.25 -7.31
N GLU A 145 -33.61 -25.81 -7.72
CA GLU A 145 -33.53 -26.87 -8.76
C GLU A 145 -34.33 -28.12 -8.36
N PHE A 146 -34.52 -28.36 -7.06
CA PHE A 146 -35.32 -29.46 -6.52
C PHE A 146 -36.74 -29.03 -6.12
N GLY A 147 -37.19 -27.84 -6.53
CA GLY A 147 -38.52 -27.31 -6.23
C GLY A 147 -38.73 -26.86 -4.77
N ILE A 148 -37.67 -26.82 -3.96
CA ILE A 148 -37.75 -26.39 -2.55
C ILE A 148 -37.54 -24.88 -2.48
N ILE A 149 -38.64 -24.14 -2.43
CA ILE A 149 -38.62 -22.67 -2.30
C ILE A 149 -38.69 -22.29 -0.82
N THR A 150 -37.66 -21.60 -0.32
CA THR A 150 -37.62 -21.08 1.05
C THR A 150 -37.81 -19.56 1.06
N GLN A 151 -38.44 -19.04 2.12
CA GLN A 151 -38.59 -17.60 2.29
C GLN A 151 -37.23 -16.98 2.63
N LYS A 152 -36.78 -15.99 1.85
CA LYS A 152 -35.61 -15.19 2.21
C LYS A 152 -35.88 -14.53 3.56
N TYR A 153 -35.26 -15.01 4.64
CA TYR A 153 -35.20 -14.24 5.88
C TYR A 153 -34.41 -12.96 5.57
N GLY A 154 -35.03 -11.83 5.89
CA GLY A 154 -34.63 -10.51 5.41
C GLY A 154 -33.14 -10.21 5.53
N CYS A 155 -32.53 -9.95 4.38
CA CYS A 155 -31.81 -8.70 4.17
C CYS A 155 -31.95 -8.36 2.69
N LEU A 156 -32.27 -7.09 2.43
CA LEU A 156 -32.62 -6.55 1.13
C LEU A 156 -31.63 -7.01 0.05
N VAL A 157 -32.23 -7.41 -1.06
CA VAL A 157 -31.60 -7.57 -2.37
C VAL A 157 -30.61 -6.43 -2.60
N TYR A 158 -29.33 -6.77 -2.76
CA TYR A 158 -28.46 -6.09 -3.70
C TYR A 158 -27.68 -7.17 -4.46
N PHE A 159 -28.27 -7.60 -5.58
CA PHE A 159 -27.49 -7.98 -6.76
C PHE A 159 -27.45 -6.74 -7.67
N PRO A 160 -26.38 -6.57 -8.46
CA PRO A 160 -25.65 -5.32 -8.70
C PRO A 160 -26.43 -4.16 -9.33
#